data_AF-A0AAD8ZV02-F1
#
_entry.id   AF-A0AAD8ZV02-F1
#
_cell.length_a   1.000
_cell.length_b   1.000
_cell.length_c   1.000
_cell.angle_alpha   90.00
_cell.angle_beta   90.00
_cell.angle_gamma   90.00
#
_symmetry.space_group_name_H-M   'P 1'
#
loop_
_entity.id
_entity.type
_entity.pdbx_description
1 polymer ?
#
loop_
_entity_poly.entity_id
_entity_poly.type
_entity_poly.pdbx_seq_one_letter_code
_entity_poly.pdbx_strand_id
1 'polypeptide(L)'
;MLIPAYRPIVRRSKPLLKQVRTWPAGAISALQDCFEQTTWITFKEAATDGGTVNLEEYTASVTGYISKCIDDVTVSKTITTRPNQKPWMTAEVRMLLKTRDSAFRAGDRAALRKARVKLSRVIREAKRAHVQRIHGHFKDTGDTRHMWEGIQAITHYRKTPPSCDSDATLPDALNDFYARFEVQNNVAAEKSIPTQNDQFAYRSNRSADEAISTTLHLALTHLDKKGTYVRMLFIDFSSTFNTIVPQHLIGKLSLLGFNTSPCNWILDFLTGRPQY
;
A
#
# COMPACT_ATOMS: atom_id res chain seq x y z
N MET A 1 -31.45 7.70 -4.09
CA MET A 1 -30.35 7.31 -5.01
C MET A 1 -29.06 7.99 -4.57
N LEU A 2 -28.12 7.25 -3.97
CA LEU A 2 -26.77 7.76 -3.68
C LEU A 2 -25.84 7.31 -4.81
N ILE A 3 -25.87 8.00 -5.95
CA ILE A 3 -24.79 7.88 -6.94
C ILE A 3 -23.60 8.60 -6.29
N PRO A 4 -22.47 7.94 -6.01
CA PRO A 4 -21.30 8.65 -5.55
C PRO A 4 -20.82 9.52 -6.71
N ALA A 5 -21.16 10.81 -6.68
CA ALA A 5 -20.64 11.77 -7.63
C ALA A 5 -19.10 11.77 -7.48
N TYR A 6 -18.41 11.22 -8.48
CA TYR A 6 -16.95 11.27 -8.51
C TYR A 6 -16.53 12.74 -8.48
N ARG A 7 -15.94 13.16 -7.36
CA ARG A 7 -15.35 14.49 -7.22
C ARG A 7 -13.85 14.33 -7.43
N PRO A 8 -13.25 15.00 -8.42
CA PRO A 8 -11.81 14.93 -8.64
C PRO A 8 -11.02 15.25 -7.36
N ILE A 9 -9.89 14.56 -7.14
CA ILE A 9 -9.07 14.69 -5.93
C ILE A 9 -8.66 16.15 -5.68
N VAL A 10 -8.39 16.92 -6.73
CA VAL A 10 -8.07 18.36 -6.66
C VAL A 10 -9.17 19.19 -5.96
N ARG A 11 -10.44 18.75 -6.05
CA ARG A 11 -11.58 19.39 -5.38
C ARG A 11 -11.85 18.81 -3.99
N ARG A 12 -11.28 17.64 -3.67
CA ARG A 12 -11.46 16.94 -2.38
C ARG A 12 -10.41 17.33 -1.35
N SER A 13 -9.19 17.65 -1.78
CA SER A 13 -8.08 17.94 -0.88
C SER A 13 -7.36 19.24 -1.24
N LYS A 14 -7.10 20.07 -0.22
CA LYS A 14 -6.30 21.28 -0.35
C LYS A 14 -4.82 20.92 -0.52
N PRO A 15 -4.02 21.77 -1.21
CA PRO A 15 -2.57 21.61 -1.22
C PRO A 15 -2.01 21.55 0.19
N LEU A 16 -1.12 20.61 0.45
CA LEU A 16 -0.48 20.45 1.76
C LEU A 16 0.83 21.22 1.76
N LEU A 17 1.09 21.93 2.86
CA LEU A 17 2.40 22.49 3.15
C LEU A 17 3.19 21.45 3.93
N LYS A 18 4.32 21.03 3.38
CA LYS A 18 5.24 20.10 4.03
C LYS A 18 6.56 20.81 4.27
N GLN A 19 7.04 20.77 5.50
CA GLN A 19 8.42 21.17 5.80
C GLN A 19 9.35 20.03 5.37
N VAL A 20 10.38 20.38 4.60
CA VAL A 20 11.39 19.43 4.14
C VAL A 20 12.76 20.02 4.43
N ARG A 21 13.63 19.22 5.06
CA ARG A 21 15.04 19.55 5.23
C ARG A 21 15.76 19.42 3.89
N THR A 22 16.50 20.45 3.51
CA THR A 22 17.25 20.49 2.26
C THR A 22 18.70 20.83 2.53
N TRP A 23 19.61 20.23 1.78
CA TRP A 23 21.03 20.52 1.81
C TRP A 23 21.31 21.73 0.90
N PRO A 24 21.68 22.91 1.44
CA PRO A 24 22.08 24.04 0.62
C PRO A 24 23.40 23.78 -0.13
N ALA A 25 23.74 24.65 -1.07
CA ALA A 25 25.05 24.59 -1.72
C ALA A 25 26.16 24.81 -0.67
N GLY A 26 27.21 23.98 -0.69
CA GLY A 26 28.29 24.02 0.31
C GLY A 26 28.00 23.26 1.61
N ALA A 27 26.78 22.73 1.79
CA ALA A 27 26.41 21.98 2.99
C ALA A 27 27.28 20.73 3.19
N ILE A 28 27.57 20.00 2.12
CA ILE A 28 28.42 18.81 2.19
C ILE A 28 29.82 19.17 2.65
N SER A 29 30.40 20.25 2.10
CA SER A 29 31.73 20.74 2.47
C SER A 29 31.78 21.20 3.93
N ALA A 30 30.78 21.97 4.38
CA ALA A 30 30.70 22.40 5.77
C ALA A 30 30.57 21.22 6.76
N LEU A 31 29.87 20.15 6.37
CA LEU A 31 29.76 18.93 7.17
C LEU A 31 31.10 18.17 7.21
N GLN A 32 31.82 18.11 6.09
CA GLN A 32 33.15 17.51 6.02
C GLN A 32 34.13 18.26 6.93
N ASP A 33 34.19 19.58 6.82
CA ASP A 33 35.05 20.43 7.67
C ASP A 33 34.72 20.24 9.16
N CYS A 34 33.43 20.13 9.50
CA CYS A 34 32.98 19.89 10.87
C CYS A 34 33.49 18.55 11.42
N PHE A 35 33.40 17.47 10.63
CA PHE A 35 33.86 16.15 11.05
C PHE A 35 35.38 16.02 11.10
N GLU A 36 36.11 16.73 10.25
CA GLU A 36 37.58 16.77 10.28
C GLU A 36 38.11 17.51 11.53
N GLN A 37 37.39 18.52 12.00
CA GLN A 37 37.74 19.28 13.22
C GLN A 37 37.27 18.60 14.51
N THR A 38 36.47 17.54 14.41
CA THR A 38 35.91 16.86 15.58
C THR A 38 36.89 15.85 16.18
N THR A 39 37.22 16.00 17.46
CA THR A 39 38.02 15.01 18.20
C THR A 39 37.14 13.84 18.64
N TRP A 40 37.05 12.80 17.81
CA TRP A 40 36.20 11.62 18.07
C TRP A 40 36.60 10.82 19.32
N ILE A 41 37.86 10.92 19.75
CA ILE A 41 38.40 10.22 20.93
C ILE A 41 37.70 10.69 22.21
N THR A 42 37.31 11.96 22.29
CA THR A 42 36.67 12.55 23.47
C THR A 42 35.32 11.90 23.79
N PHE A 43 34.57 11.46 22.77
CA PHE A 43 33.31 10.72 22.99
C PHE A 43 33.54 9.34 23.60
N LYS A 44 34.64 8.68 23.23
CA LYS A 44 35.00 7.36 23.77
C LYS A 44 35.45 7.48 25.22
N GLU A 45 36.25 8.50 25.54
CA GLU A 45 36.69 8.80 26.90
C GLU A 45 35.52 9.15 27.81
N ALA A 46 34.58 9.97 27.34
CA ALA A 46 33.38 10.34 28.10
C ALA A 46 32.46 9.15 28.40
N ALA A 47 32.42 8.15 27.53
CA ALA A 47 31.63 6.93 27.72
C ALA A 47 32.39 5.81 28.46
N THR A 48 33.60 6.06 28.96
CA THR A 48 34.39 5.07 29.69
C THR A 48 34.28 5.31 31.19
N ASP A 49 33.73 4.34 31.92
CA ASP A 49 33.74 4.30 33.38
C ASP A 49 34.47 3.05 33.87
N GLY A 50 35.40 3.21 34.82
CA GLY A 50 36.18 2.10 35.39
C GLY A 50 36.98 1.26 34.39
N GLY A 51 37.32 1.80 33.21
CA GLY A 51 38.05 1.08 32.15
C GLY A 51 37.17 0.25 31.20
N THR A 52 35.84 0.27 31.38
CA THR A 52 34.88 -0.36 30.47
C THR A 52 34.13 0.72 29.69
N VAL A 53 34.09 0.60 28.36
CA VAL A 53 33.36 1.55 27.50
C VAL A 53 31.88 1.17 27.50
N ASN A 54 31.01 2.09 27.90
CA ASN A 54 29.58 1.98 27.72
C ASN A 54 29.23 2.23 26.24
N LEU A 55 28.96 1.14 25.50
CA LEU A 55 28.69 1.21 24.07
C LEU A 55 27.40 1.96 23.73
N GLU A 56 26.38 1.87 24.59
CA GLU A 56 25.10 2.55 24.37
C GLU A 56 25.27 4.07 24.52
N GLU A 57 25.98 4.52 25.55
CA GLU A 57 26.28 5.93 25.76
C GLU A 57 27.21 6.51 24.69
N TYR A 58 28.21 5.75 24.26
CA TYR A 58 29.09 6.13 23.16
C TYR A 58 28.29 6.29 21.85
N THR A 59 27.46 5.31 21.49
CA THR A 59 26.66 5.35 20.26
C THR A 59 25.61 6.45 20.30
N ALA A 60 24.93 6.67 21.43
CA ALA A 60 24.00 7.77 21.61
C ALA A 60 24.70 9.14 21.47
N SER A 61 25.90 9.30 22.06
CA SER A 61 26.64 10.56 21.99
C SER A 61 27.13 10.87 20.58
N VAL A 62 27.69 9.87 19.88
CA VAL A 62 28.14 10.02 18.48
C VAL A 62 26.97 10.30 17.54
N THR A 63 25.88 9.53 17.64
CA THR A 63 24.69 9.74 16.80
C THR A 63 24.00 11.07 17.09
N GLY A 64 23.97 11.50 18.35
CA GLY A 64 23.50 12.82 18.77
C GLY A 64 24.33 13.95 18.17
N TYR A 65 25.66 13.85 18.21
CA TYR A 65 26.56 14.83 17.61
C TYR A 65 26.38 14.90 16.09
N ILE A 66 26.39 13.76 15.39
CA ILE A 66 26.16 13.70 13.94
C ILE A 66 24.81 14.32 13.58
N SER A 67 23.75 14.02 14.33
CA SER A 67 22.42 14.60 14.10
C SER A 67 22.43 16.12 14.27
N LYS A 68 23.17 16.63 15.26
CA LYS A 68 23.37 18.08 15.44
C LYS A 68 24.11 18.71 14.27
N CYS A 69 25.22 18.13 13.82
CA CYS A 69 25.96 18.62 12.65
C CYS A 69 25.10 18.64 11.38
N ILE A 70 24.27 17.63 11.18
CA ILE A 70 23.30 17.59 10.07
C ILE A 70 22.25 18.71 10.24
N ASP A 71 21.77 18.95 11.45
CA ASP A 71 20.76 19.97 11.73
C ASP A 71 21.31 21.39 11.56
N ASP A 72 22.56 21.65 11.93
CA ASP A 72 23.23 22.94 11.80
C ASP A 72 23.47 23.30 10.32
N VAL A 73 23.69 22.29 9.47
CA VAL A 73 24.05 22.46 8.06
C VAL A 73 22.82 22.37 7.13
N THR A 74 21.73 21.76 7.58
CA THR A 74 20.49 21.65 6.80
C THR A 74 19.56 22.84 6.98
N VAL A 75 18.86 23.22 5.91
CA VAL A 75 17.89 24.32 5.96
C VAL A 75 16.49 23.77 5.72
N SER A 76 15.55 24.15 6.61
CA SER A 76 14.14 23.83 6.46
C SER A 76 13.50 24.67 5.35
N LYS A 77 12.90 23.99 4.37
CA LYS A 77 12.14 24.64 3.29
C LYS A 77 10.71 24.14 3.26
N THR A 78 9.78 25.07 3.16
CA THR A 78 8.37 24.76 2.99
C THR A 78 8.09 24.46 1.52
N ILE A 79 7.61 23.25 1.24
CA ILE A 79 7.16 22.85 -0.10
C ILE A 79 5.65 22.66 -0.10
N THR A 80 5.00 23.10 -1.17
CA THR A 80 3.58 22.81 -1.40
C THR A 80 3.45 21.53 -2.21
N THR A 81 2.96 20.46 -1.59
CA THR A 81 2.57 19.24 -2.29
C THR A 81 1.12 19.37 -2.76
N ARG A 82 0.88 19.08 -4.04
CA ARG A 82 -0.47 19.13 -4.61
C ARG A 82 -0.99 17.69 -4.76
N PRO A 83 -2.26 17.43 -4.43
CA PRO A 83 -2.84 16.08 -4.51
C PRO A 83 -2.78 15.44 -5.90
N ASN A 84 -2.72 16.25 -6.96
CA ASN A 84 -2.63 15.80 -8.36
C ASN A 84 -1.25 16.10 -8.97
N GLN A 85 -0.18 15.97 -8.18
CA GLN A 85 1.17 16.03 -8.74
C GLN A 85 1.39 14.83 -9.65
N LYS A 86 1.59 15.12 -10.94
CA LYS A 86 1.76 14.07 -11.93
C LYS A 86 3.06 13.31 -11.67
N PRO A 87 3.07 11.96 -11.70
CA PRO A 87 4.25 11.16 -11.34
C PRO A 87 5.49 11.43 -12.20
N TRP A 88 5.30 11.93 -13.43
CA TRP A 88 6.38 12.30 -14.35
C TRP A 88 6.95 13.71 -14.12
N MET A 89 6.48 14.45 -13.10
CA MET A 89 7.01 15.78 -12.73
C MET A 89 8.32 15.67 -11.94
N THR A 90 9.40 15.32 -12.64
CA THR A 90 10.76 15.18 -12.09
C THR A 90 11.40 16.53 -11.74
N ALA A 91 12.54 16.50 -11.03
CA ALA A 91 13.32 17.71 -10.71
C ALA A 91 13.78 18.45 -11.98
N GLU A 92 14.21 17.70 -13.01
CA GLU A 92 14.62 18.25 -14.31
C GLU A 92 13.46 18.99 -14.99
N VAL A 93 12.26 18.41 -15.03
CA VAL A 93 11.07 19.06 -15.61
C VAL A 93 10.75 20.36 -14.86
N ARG A 94 10.86 20.38 -13.53
CA ARG A 94 10.65 21.59 -12.73
C ARG A 94 11.70 22.66 -13.01
N MET A 95 12.97 22.28 -13.20
CA MET A 95 14.03 23.21 -13.58
C MET A 95 13.78 23.83 -14.97
N LEU A 96 13.40 23.01 -15.96
CA LEU A 96 13.09 23.50 -17.31
C LEU A 96 11.86 24.40 -17.35
N LEU A 97 10.86 24.14 -16.49
CA LEU A 97 9.73 25.05 -16.31
C LEU A 97 10.20 26.41 -15.77
N LYS A 98 11.07 26.44 -14.76
CA LYS A 98 11.67 27.68 -14.25
C LYS A 98 12.45 28.42 -15.34
N THR A 99 13.31 27.73 -16.09
CA THR A 99 14.08 28.34 -17.19
C THR A 99 13.16 28.96 -18.25
N ARG A 100 12.09 28.26 -18.64
CA ARG A 100 11.09 28.79 -19.58
C ARG A 100 10.40 30.04 -19.02
N ASP A 101 9.99 30.00 -17.76
CA ASP A 101 9.28 31.11 -17.13
C ASP A 101 10.18 32.33 -16.95
N SER A 102 11.48 32.13 -16.65
CA SER A 102 12.48 33.19 -16.64
C SER A 102 12.68 33.80 -18.02
N ALA A 103 12.81 32.98 -19.07
CA ALA A 103 12.93 33.49 -20.45
C ALA A 103 11.68 34.26 -20.91
N PHE A 104 10.49 33.82 -20.48
CA PHE A 104 9.25 34.55 -20.74
C PHE A 104 9.23 35.91 -20.04
N ARG A 105 9.61 35.98 -18.75
CA ARG A 105 9.69 37.25 -18.00
C ARG A 105 10.74 38.21 -18.56
N ALA A 106 11.84 37.68 -19.09
CA ALA A 106 12.90 38.47 -19.71
C ALA A 106 12.57 38.98 -21.12
N GLY A 107 11.45 38.54 -21.74
CA GLY A 107 11.07 38.94 -23.09
C GLY A 107 11.91 38.31 -24.22
N ASP A 108 12.88 37.46 -23.91
CA ASP A 108 13.74 36.80 -24.90
C ASP A 108 12.96 35.70 -25.65
N ARG A 109 12.53 36.02 -26.87
CA ARG A 109 11.77 35.11 -27.74
C ARG A 109 12.59 33.90 -28.19
N ALA A 110 13.90 34.05 -28.41
CA ALA A 110 14.75 32.97 -28.89
C ALA A 110 15.03 31.96 -27.77
N ALA A 111 15.39 32.43 -26.57
CA ALA A 111 15.55 31.58 -25.40
C ALA A 111 14.23 30.91 -25.01
N LEU A 112 13.10 31.62 -25.10
CA LEU A 112 11.78 31.05 -24.82
C LEU A 112 11.44 29.90 -25.78
N ARG A 113 11.70 30.06 -27.08
CA ARG A 113 11.47 29.01 -28.08
C ARG A 113 12.34 27.78 -27.79
N LYS A 114 13.63 27.98 -27.51
CA LYS A 114 14.58 26.90 -27.15
C LYS A 114 14.14 26.17 -25.88
N ALA A 115 13.77 26.90 -24.83
CA ALA A 115 13.31 26.34 -23.57
C ALA A 115 12.01 25.53 -23.75
N ARG A 116 11.06 26.01 -24.56
CA ARG A 116 9.81 25.29 -24.88
C ARG A 116 10.07 23.96 -25.58
N VAL A 117 10.91 23.94 -26.62
CA VAL A 117 11.24 22.71 -27.35
C VAL A 117 11.92 21.70 -26.43
N LYS A 118 12.91 22.13 -25.64
CA LYS A 118 13.60 21.28 -24.67
C LYS A 118 12.63 20.73 -23.62
N LEU A 119 11.79 21.57 -23.05
CA LEU A 119 10.78 21.17 -22.06
C LEU A 119 9.81 20.11 -22.62
N SER A 120 9.28 20.32 -23.83
CA SER A 120 8.37 19.35 -24.45
C SER A 120 9.04 18.01 -24.77
N ARG A 121 10.33 18.00 -25.10
CA ARG A 121 11.11 16.76 -25.28
C ARG A 121 11.23 16.00 -23.95
N VAL A 122 11.70 16.67 -22.90
CA VAL A 122 11.91 16.05 -21.58
C VAL A 122 10.60 15.58 -20.95
N ILE A 123 9.49 16.32 -21.12
CA ILE A 123 8.18 15.85 -20.66
C ILE A 123 7.76 14.55 -21.38
N ARG A 124 8.00 14.44 -22.69
CA ARG A 124 7.69 13.21 -23.44
C ARG A 124 8.53 12.03 -22.99
N GLU A 125 9.81 12.26 -22.70
CA GLU A 125 10.72 11.23 -22.17
C GLU A 125 10.31 10.81 -20.76
N ALA A 126 10.04 11.76 -19.85
CA ALA A 126 9.61 11.48 -18.48
C ALA A 126 8.28 10.73 -18.44
N LYS A 127 7.33 11.08 -19.31
CA LYS A 127 6.06 10.33 -19.46
C LYS A 127 6.31 8.90 -19.93
N ARG A 128 7.13 8.71 -20.98
CA ARG A 128 7.49 7.38 -21.48
C ARG A 128 8.16 6.52 -20.41
N ALA A 129 9.14 7.07 -19.71
CA ALA A 129 9.82 6.38 -18.61
C ALA A 129 8.83 5.98 -17.50
N HIS A 130 7.89 6.85 -17.16
CA HIS A 130 6.87 6.51 -16.17
C HIS A 130 5.95 5.39 -16.62
N VAL A 131 5.48 5.43 -17.87
CA VAL A 131 4.66 4.37 -18.45
C VAL A 131 5.43 3.06 -18.47
N GLN A 132 6.70 3.05 -18.90
CA GLN A 132 7.54 1.85 -18.93
C GLN A 132 7.74 1.23 -17.55
N ARG A 133 7.98 2.04 -16.53
CA ARG A 133 8.05 1.54 -15.14
C ARG A 133 6.72 0.91 -14.69
N ILE A 134 5.58 1.53 -15.00
CA ILE A 134 4.27 0.93 -14.69
C ILE A 134 4.09 -0.41 -15.42
N HIS A 135 4.43 -0.49 -16.70
CA HIS A 135 4.36 -1.73 -17.46
C HIS A 135 5.30 -2.82 -16.91
N GLY A 136 6.46 -2.43 -16.38
CA GLY A 136 7.40 -3.35 -15.73
C GLY A 136 6.77 -4.17 -14.60
N HIS A 137 5.86 -3.57 -13.82
CA HIS A 137 5.16 -4.26 -12.73
C HIS A 137 4.22 -5.39 -13.20
N PHE A 138 3.86 -5.44 -14.49
CA PHE A 138 2.89 -6.41 -15.04
C PHE A 138 3.53 -7.42 -15.99
N LYS A 139 4.87 -7.45 -16.10
CA LYS A 139 5.56 -8.39 -17.00
C LYS A 139 5.69 -9.80 -16.41
N ASP A 140 5.87 -9.90 -15.10
CA ASP A 140 6.08 -11.17 -14.42
C ASP A 140 4.77 -11.64 -13.79
N THR A 141 4.17 -12.68 -14.36
CA THR A 141 2.89 -13.26 -13.91
C THR A 141 2.99 -14.00 -12.57
N GLY A 142 4.21 -14.34 -12.12
CA GLY A 142 4.44 -15.08 -10.88
C GLY A 142 4.57 -14.21 -9.62
N ASP A 143 4.80 -12.90 -9.75
CA ASP A 143 4.99 -12.00 -8.60
C ASP A 143 3.77 -11.10 -8.38
N THR A 144 2.83 -11.61 -7.59
CA THR A 144 1.60 -10.90 -7.22
C THR A 144 1.87 -9.64 -6.40
N ARG A 145 3.00 -9.58 -5.67
CA ARG A 145 3.39 -8.40 -4.89
C ARG A 145 3.83 -7.27 -5.82
N HIS A 146 4.71 -7.55 -6.79
CA HIS A 146 5.13 -6.55 -7.78
C HIS A 146 3.96 -6.06 -8.64
N MET A 147 3.03 -6.95 -9.01
CA MET A 147 1.80 -6.56 -9.70
C MET A 147 0.95 -5.61 -8.85
N TRP A 148 0.81 -5.89 -7.55
CA TRP A 148 0.04 -5.06 -6.63
C TRP A 148 0.66 -3.68 -6.44
N GLU A 149 2.00 -3.58 -6.39
CA GLU A 149 2.71 -2.30 -6.40
C GLU A 149 2.39 -1.46 -7.64
N GLY A 150 2.27 -2.11 -8.82
CA GLY A 150 1.82 -1.47 -10.05
C GLY A 150 0.39 -0.91 -9.95
N ILE A 151 -0.54 -1.69 -9.41
CA ILE A 151 -1.94 -1.26 -9.20
C ILE A 151 -2.02 -0.11 -8.20
N GLN A 152 -1.25 -0.17 -7.11
CA GLN A 152 -1.16 0.93 -6.14
C GLN A 152 -0.60 2.21 -6.76
N ALA A 153 0.40 2.09 -7.64
CA ALA A 153 0.99 3.23 -8.32
C ALA A 153 0.02 3.93 -9.28
N ILE A 154 -0.93 3.20 -9.88
CA ILE A 154 -1.97 3.75 -10.78
C ILE A 154 -3.13 4.35 -9.98
N THR A 155 -3.60 3.64 -8.96
CA THR A 155 -4.82 3.99 -8.21
C THR A 155 -4.58 4.99 -7.08
N HIS A 156 -3.31 5.19 -6.69
CA HIS A 156 -2.92 5.90 -5.46
C HIS A 156 -3.57 5.32 -4.19
N TYR A 157 -4.02 4.07 -4.25
CA TYR A 157 -4.63 3.37 -3.12
C TYR A 157 -3.54 2.93 -2.15
N ARG A 158 -3.38 3.68 -1.06
CA ARG A 158 -2.40 3.41 0.02
C ARG A 158 -3.05 3.34 1.40
N LYS A 159 -4.30 2.89 1.47
CA LYS A 159 -4.92 2.68 2.78
C LYS A 159 -4.41 1.36 3.34
N THR A 160 -3.85 1.40 4.55
CA THR A 160 -3.99 0.29 5.48
C THR A 160 -5.49 0.00 5.59
N PRO A 161 -5.95 -1.24 5.38
CA PRO A 161 -7.35 -1.55 5.65
C PRO A 161 -7.64 -1.07 7.07
N PRO A 162 -8.73 -0.31 7.29
CA PRO A 162 -9.12 0.04 8.65
C PRO A 162 -9.21 -1.28 9.41
N SER A 163 -8.65 -1.31 10.62
CA SER A 163 -8.95 -2.38 11.58
C SER A 163 -10.46 -2.44 11.67
N CYS A 164 -11.08 -3.48 11.08
CA CYS A 164 -12.48 -3.74 11.33
C CYS A 164 -12.56 -4.11 12.81
N ASP A 165 -13.23 -3.28 13.61
CA ASP A 165 -13.76 -3.77 14.88
C ASP A 165 -14.66 -4.96 14.53
N SER A 166 -14.26 -6.14 15.00
CA SER A 166 -15.01 -7.40 14.82
C SER A 166 -16.30 -7.32 15.62
N ASP A 167 -17.28 -6.58 15.12
CA ASP A 167 -18.64 -6.68 15.61
C ASP A 167 -19.22 -7.99 15.07
N ALA A 168 -19.68 -8.87 15.97
CA ALA A 168 -20.22 -10.19 15.60
C ALA A 168 -21.45 -10.08 14.67
N THR A 169 -22.05 -8.89 14.61
CA THR A 169 -23.18 -8.52 13.74
C THR A 169 -22.76 -8.07 12.34
N LEU A 170 -21.47 -7.81 12.09
CA LEU A 170 -20.97 -7.31 10.80
C LEU A 170 -21.27 -8.27 9.62
N PRO A 171 -21.09 -9.59 9.74
CA PRO A 171 -21.43 -10.51 8.65
C PRO A 171 -22.91 -10.46 8.29
N ASP A 172 -23.79 -10.40 9.29
CA ASP A 172 -25.23 -10.29 9.10
C ASP A 172 -25.59 -8.93 8.47
N ALA A 173 -25.00 -7.83 8.95
CA ALA A 173 -25.21 -6.51 8.37
C ALA A 173 -24.70 -6.39 6.92
N LEU A 174 -23.57 -7.04 6.59
CA LEU A 174 -23.08 -7.14 5.22
C LEU A 174 -24.03 -7.96 4.36
N ASN A 175 -24.52 -9.09 4.89
CA ASN A 175 -25.46 -9.94 4.18
C ASN A 175 -26.76 -9.18 3.90
N ASP A 176 -27.34 -8.51 4.90
CA ASP A 176 -28.52 -7.66 4.75
C ASP A 176 -28.28 -6.51 3.77
N PHE A 177 -27.11 -5.86 3.85
CA PHE A 177 -26.72 -4.81 2.91
C PHE A 177 -26.71 -5.38 1.49
N TYR A 178 -25.97 -6.45 1.19
CA TYR A 178 -25.90 -6.95 -0.19
C TYR A 178 -27.23 -7.59 -0.66
N ALA A 179 -27.99 -8.23 0.23
CA ALA A 179 -29.31 -8.78 -0.05
C ALA A 179 -30.40 -7.70 -0.24
N ARG A 180 -30.22 -6.46 0.24
CA ARG A 180 -31.22 -5.38 0.07
C ARG A 180 -31.59 -5.07 -1.38
N PHE A 181 -30.71 -5.41 -2.32
CA PHE A 181 -30.95 -5.23 -3.74
C PHE A 181 -31.73 -6.39 -4.36
N GLU A 182 -31.82 -7.53 -3.66
CA GLU A 182 -32.69 -8.64 -4.05
C GLU A 182 -34.14 -8.39 -3.65
N VAL A 183 -34.42 -7.53 -2.66
CA VAL A 183 -35.80 -7.15 -2.26
C VAL A 183 -36.60 -6.51 -3.41
N GLN A 184 -35.94 -5.96 -4.44
CA GLN A 184 -36.59 -5.47 -5.65
C GLN A 184 -36.87 -6.56 -6.70
N ASN A 185 -36.32 -7.76 -6.52
CA ASN A 185 -36.64 -8.95 -7.29
C ASN A 185 -37.64 -9.78 -6.47
N ASN A 186 -38.75 -10.22 -7.06
CA ASN A 186 -39.75 -11.09 -6.39
C ASN A 186 -39.23 -12.52 -6.10
N VAL A 187 -37.93 -12.70 -5.91
CA VAL A 187 -37.29 -13.99 -5.63
C VAL A 187 -36.76 -13.92 -4.21
N ALA A 188 -37.33 -14.73 -3.32
CA ALA A 188 -36.81 -14.88 -1.97
C ALA A 188 -35.36 -15.40 -2.04
N ALA A 189 -34.45 -14.73 -1.34
CA ALA A 189 -33.07 -15.19 -1.20
C ALA A 189 -33.07 -16.54 -0.46
N GLU A 190 -32.95 -17.64 -1.21
CA GLU A 190 -32.73 -18.95 -0.60
C GLU A 190 -31.31 -18.98 -0.05
N LYS A 191 -31.17 -19.02 1.29
CA LYS A 191 -29.91 -19.40 1.94
C LYS A 191 -29.66 -20.87 1.63
N SER A 192 -29.07 -21.17 0.48
CA SER A 192 -28.59 -22.51 0.17
C SER A 192 -27.39 -22.82 1.06
N ILE A 193 -27.44 -23.93 1.78
CA ILE A 193 -26.25 -24.50 2.40
C ILE A 193 -25.25 -24.74 1.25
N PRO A 194 -24.03 -24.18 1.28
CA PRO A 194 -23.06 -24.40 0.22
C PRO A 194 -22.88 -25.90 0.05
N THR A 195 -23.25 -26.40 -1.13
CA THR A 195 -23.12 -27.82 -1.42
C THR A 195 -21.63 -28.16 -1.49
N GLN A 196 -21.27 -29.41 -1.18
CA GLN A 196 -19.88 -29.86 -1.20
C GLN A 196 -19.18 -29.57 -2.56
N ASN A 197 -19.96 -29.40 -3.63
CA ASN A 197 -19.51 -29.07 -4.97
C ASN A 197 -18.94 -27.65 -5.14
N ASP A 198 -19.28 -26.71 -4.26
CA ASP A 198 -18.82 -25.32 -4.34
C ASP A 198 -17.49 -25.08 -3.58
N GLN A 199 -16.92 -26.14 -3.00
CA GLN A 199 -15.61 -26.12 -2.37
C GLN A 199 -14.53 -26.62 -3.33
N PHE A 200 -13.73 -25.69 -3.85
CA PHE A 200 -12.65 -25.98 -4.80
C PHE A 200 -11.28 -26.17 -4.14
N ALA A 201 -11.07 -25.63 -2.94
CA ALA A 201 -9.82 -25.75 -2.20
C ALA A 201 -9.78 -27.02 -1.34
N TYR A 202 -8.60 -27.63 -1.23
CA TYR A 202 -8.31 -28.81 -0.40
C TYR A 202 -9.16 -30.06 -0.69
N ARG A 203 -9.63 -30.22 -1.95
CA ARG A 203 -10.30 -31.44 -2.43
C ARG A 203 -9.53 -32.08 -3.57
N SER A 204 -9.61 -33.41 -3.67
CA SER A 204 -9.08 -34.13 -4.83
C SER A 204 -9.84 -33.74 -6.09
N ASN A 205 -9.12 -33.62 -7.21
CA ASN A 205 -9.69 -33.31 -8.53
C ASN A 205 -10.45 -31.97 -8.61
N ARG A 206 -10.05 -30.98 -7.81
CA ARG A 206 -10.52 -29.59 -7.89
C ARG A 206 -9.32 -28.63 -7.92
N SER A 207 -9.43 -27.53 -8.65
CA SER A 207 -8.36 -26.52 -8.75
C SER A 207 -8.88 -25.09 -8.66
N ALA A 208 -7.96 -24.13 -8.47
CA ALA A 208 -8.29 -22.70 -8.53
C ALA A 208 -8.82 -22.29 -9.92
N ASP A 209 -8.31 -22.90 -10.99
CA ASP A 209 -8.76 -22.65 -12.35
C ASP A 209 -10.23 -23.09 -12.55
N GLU A 210 -10.62 -24.20 -11.94
CA GLU A 210 -12.00 -24.67 -11.97
C GLU A 210 -12.94 -23.74 -11.19
N ALA A 211 -12.49 -23.20 -10.05
CA ALA A 211 -13.23 -22.20 -9.29
C ALA A 211 -13.48 -20.93 -10.13
N ILE A 212 -12.42 -20.43 -10.80
CA ILE A 212 -12.49 -19.26 -11.67
C ILE A 212 -13.41 -19.54 -12.86
N SER A 213 -13.24 -20.68 -13.53
CA SER A 213 -14.04 -21.09 -14.68
C SER A 213 -15.53 -21.21 -14.33
N THR A 214 -15.85 -21.85 -13.20
CA THR A 214 -17.22 -22.01 -12.72
C THR A 214 -17.85 -20.66 -12.39
N THR A 215 -17.12 -19.81 -11.66
CA THR A 215 -17.58 -18.46 -11.30
C THR A 215 -17.83 -17.59 -12.52
N LEU A 216 -16.93 -17.64 -13.51
CA LEU A 216 -17.09 -16.94 -14.78
C LEU A 216 -18.27 -17.47 -15.58
N HIS A 217 -18.42 -18.79 -15.69
CA HIS A 217 -19.51 -19.42 -16.42
C HIS A 217 -20.87 -19.02 -15.83
N LEU A 218 -21.01 -19.03 -14.50
CA LEU A 218 -22.21 -18.57 -13.81
C LEU A 218 -22.49 -17.10 -14.13
N ALA A 219 -21.48 -16.24 -14.02
CA ALA A 219 -21.64 -14.82 -14.30
C ALA A 219 -22.08 -14.54 -15.74
N LEU A 220 -21.44 -15.18 -16.72
CA LEU A 220 -21.76 -15.01 -18.14
C LEU A 220 -23.16 -15.53 -18.47
N THR A 221 -23.52 -16.73 -17.99
CA THR A 221 -24.85 -17.31 -18.18
C THR A 221 -25.96 -16.41 -17.62
N HIS A 222 -25.70 -15.71 -16.51
CA HIS A 222 -26.63 -14.72 -15.97
C HIS A 222 -26.69 -13.44 -16.81
N LEU A 223 -25.58 -12.97 -17.37
CA LEU A 223 -25.50 -11.76 -18.20
C LEU A 223 -26.08 -11.93 -19.62
N ASP A 224 -26.18 -13.16 -20.13
CA ASP A 224 -26.80 -13.45 -21.44
C ASP A 224 -28.31 -13.13 -21.48
N LYS A 225 -28.94 -12.95 -20.31
CA LYS A 225 -30.35 -12.54 -20.20
C LYS A 225 -30.46 -11.02 -20.27
N LYS A 226 -31.39 -10.50 -21.08
CA LYS A 226 -31.58 -9.03 -21.21
C LYS A 226 -32.01 -8.40 -19.89
N GLY A 227 -31.35 -7.31 -19.51
CA GLY A 227 -31.68 -6.52 -18.32
C GLY A 227 -31.13 -7.07 -17.00
N THR A 228 -30.26 -8.08 -17.03
CA THR A 228 -29.63 -8.62 -15.83
C THR A 228 -28.29 -7.95 -15.53
N TYR A 229 -27.84 -8.10 -14.29
CA TYR A 229 -26.52 -7.67 -13.84
C TYR A 229 -25.97 -8.71 -12.86
N VAL A 230 -24.66 -8.82 -12.79
CA VAL A 230 -23.97 -9.70 -11.84
C VAL A 230 -23.14 -8.85 -10.88
N ARG A 231 -23.16 -9.20 -9.60
CA ARG A 231 -22.31 -8.60 -8.57
C ARG A 231 -21.61 -9.72 -7.82
N MET A 232 -20.31 -9.56 -7.62
CA MET A 232 -19.48 -10.51 -6.87
C MET A 232 -18.95 -9.80 -5.63
N LEU A 233 -19.05 -10.46 -4.49
CA LEU A 233 -18.46 -10.02 -3.23
C LEU A 233 -17.28 -10.93 -2.90
N PHE A 234 -16.10 -10.34 -2.75
CA PHE A 234 -14.90 -11.04 -2.32
C PHE A 234 -14.66 -10.75 -0.84
N ILE A 235 -14.68 -11.79 -0.01
CA ILE A 235 -14.37 -11.74 1.41
C ILE A 235 -13.08 -12.51 1.62
N ASP A 236 -12.10 -11.87 2.25
CA ASP A 236 -10.86 -12.50 2.65
C ASP A 236 -10.77 -12.47 4.18
N PHE A 237 -10.32 -13.57 4.77
CA PHE A 237 -10.16 -13.70 6.21
C PHE A 237 -8.69 -13.50 6.58
N SER A 238 -8.43 -12.80 7.67
CA SER A 238 -7.08 -12.77 8.26
C SER A 238 -6.64 -14.19 8.63
N SER A 239 -5.33 -14.45 8.54
CA SER A 239 -4.69 -15.78 8.73
C SER A 239 -5.53 -16.77 9.52
N THR A 240 -6.20 -17.69 8.80
CA THR A 240 -7.28 -18.53 9.32
C THR A 240 -6.84 -19.38 10.51
N PHE A 241 -5.61 -19.88 10.50
CA PHE A 241 -5.07 -20.68 11.61
C PHE A 241 -4.64 -19.87 12.83
N ASN A 242 -4.40 -18.57 12.68
CA ASN A 242 -4.01 -17.71 13.80
C ASN A 242 -5.23 -17.09 14.51
N THR A 243 -6.38 -17.04 13.83
CA THR A 243 -7.60 -16.40 14.32
C THR A 243 -8.74 -17.38 14.58
N ILE A 244 -8.56 -18.67 14.28
CA ILE A 244 -9.56 -19.70 14.58
C ILE A 244 -9.72 -19.87 16.09
N VAL A 245 -10.97 -19.89 16.57
CA VAL A 245 -11.31 -20.22 17.95
C VAL A 245 -11.40 -21.74 18.07
N PRO A 246 -10.43 -22.43 18.71
CA PRO A 246 -10.35 -23.90 18.68
C PRO A 246 -11.60 -24.56 19.27
N GLN A 247 -12.18 -23.94 20.31
CA GLN A 247 -13.39 -24.41 20.99
C GLN A 247 -14.57 -24.58 20.01
N HIS A 248 -14.77 -23.62 19.11
CA HIS A 248 -15.85 -23.65 18.11
C HIS A 248 -15.60 -24.70 17.04
N LEU A 249 -14.33 -24.93 16.67
CA LEU A 249 -13.97 -25.97 15.71
C LEU A 249 -14.24 -27.36 16.29
N ILE A 250 -13.83 -27.62 17.54
CA ILE A 250 -14.05 -28.90 18.20
C ILE A 250 -15.55 -29.20 18.37
N GLY A 251 -16.35 -28.20 18.74
CA GLY A 251 -17.80 -28.35 18.79
C GLY A 251 -18.40 -28.80 17.46
N LYS A 252 -17.95 -28.23 16.33
CA LYS A 252 -18.39 -28.65 14.99
C LYS A 252 -17.88 -30.04 14.60
N LEU A 253 -16.65 -30.40 14.93
CA LEU A 253 -16.11 -31.73 14.66
C LEU A 253 -16.84 -32.82 15.46
N SER A 254 -17.20 -32.54 16.71
CA SER A 254 -18.01 -33.45 17.51
C SER A 254 -19.41 -33.64 16.92
N LEU A 255 -20.04 -32.58 16.41
CA LEU A 255 -21.32 -32.66 15.70
C LEU A 255 -21.25 -33.47 14.39
N LEU A 256 -20.07 -33.51 13.75
CA LEU A 256 -19.81 -34.31 12.55
C LEU A 256 -19.46 -35.78 12.86
N GLY A 257 -19.50 -36.19 14.14
CA GLY A 257 -19.29 -37.58 14.54
C GLY A 257 -17.84 -37.98 14.78
N PHE A 258 -16.90 -37.02 14.93
CA PHE A 258 -15.53 -37.34 15.28
C PHE A 258 -15.39 -37.73 16.75
N ASN A 259 -14.59 -38.77 17.02
CA ASN A 259 -14.28 -39.23 18.37
C ASN A 259 -13.51 -38.16 19.17
N THR A 260 -13.62 -38.21 20.50
CA THR A 260 -12.98 -37.26 21.42
C THR A 260 -11.45 -37.24 21.33
N SER A 261 -10.80 -38.38 21.01
CA SER A 261 -9.34 -38.46 20.90
C SER A 261 -8.75 -37.63 19.75
N PRO A 262 -9.21 -37.76 18.48
CA PRO A 262 -8.82 -36.86 17.38
C PRO A 262 -9.12 -35.38 17.65
N CYS A 263 -10.27 -35.09 18.27
CA CYS A 263 -10.66 -33.73 18.62
C CYS A 263 -9.68 -33.10 19.63
N ASN A 264 -9.27 -33.84 20.66
CA ASN A 264 -8.30 -33.37 21.64
C ASN A 264 -6.90 -33.18 21.04
N TRP A 265 -6.50 -34.04 20.09
CA TRP A 265 -5.24 -33.87 19.38
C TRP A 265 -5.23 -32.61 18.50
N ILE A 266 -6.32 -32.33 17.78
CA ILE A 266 -6.47 -31.10 16.97
C ILE A 266 -6.47 -29.87 17.88
N LEU A 267 -7.12 -29.95 19.04
CA LEU A 267 -7.14 -28.86 20.02
C LEU A 267 -5.72 -28.51 20.47
N ASP A 268 -4.96 -29.52 20.89
CA ASP A 268 -3.57 -29.36 21.35
C ASP A 268 -2.66 -28.80 20.25
N PHE A 269 -2.80 -29.31 19.02
CA PHE A 269 -2.09 -28.83 17.84
C PHE A 269 -2.36 -27.34 17.53
N LEU A 270 -3.56 -26.85 17.81
CA LEU A 270 -3.95 -25.45 17.56
C LEU A 270 -3.59 -24.52 18.73
N THR A 271 -3.55 -25.01 19.97
CA THR A 271 -3.22 -24.20 21.15
C THR A 271 -1.72 -24.10 21.44
N GLY A 272 -0.95 -25.13 21.08
CA GLY A 272 0.46 -25.28 21.44
C GLY A 272 1.44 -25.11 20.29
N ARG A 273 1.28 -24.12 19.40
CA ARG A 273 2.27 -23.86 18.34
C ARG A 273 3.53 -23.16 18.92
N PRO A 274 4.68 -23.83 19.13
CA PRO A 274 5.93 -23.13 19.28
C PRO A 274 6.27 -22.46 17.94
N GLN A 275 6.28 -21.13 17.91
CA GLN A 275 6.85 -20.39 16.79
C GLN A 275 8.38 -20.40 16.98
N TYR A 276 9.09 -21.17 16.14
CA TYR A 276 10.52 -21.02 15.94
C TYR A 276 10.77 -20.04 14.78
#